data_AF-A0A1C5RJB8-F1
#
_entry.id   AF-A0A1C5RJB8-F1
#
_cell.length_a   1.000
_cell.length_b   1.000
_cell.length_c   1.000
_cell.angle_alpha   90.00
_cell.angle_beta   90.00
_cell.angle_gamma   90.00
#
_symmetry.space_group_name_H-M   'P 1'
#
loop_
_entity.id
_entity.type
_entity.pdbx_description
1 polymer ?
#
loop_
_entity_poly.entity_id
_entity_poly.type
_entity_poly.pdbx_seq_one_letter_code
_entity_poly.pdbx_strand_id
1 'polypeptide(L)' 'MRSKVLVRIDRLLVKPVPVAVKMMPDAEMEPLYDGAKKMILVDDVDNRQFLCELVESMWEELPKKKEKNCT' A
#
# COMPACT_ATOMS: atom_id res chain seq x y z
N MET A 1 5.75 -13.96 -2.78
CA MET A 1 5.06 -12.68 -3.07
C MET A 1 5.07 -11.86 -1.79
N ARG A 2 5.51 -10.60 -1.81
CA ARG A 2 5.45 -9.71 -0.64
C ARG A 2 4.18 -8.86 -0.76
N SER A 3 3.13 -9.19 0.00
CA SER A 3 1.91 -8.38 0.06
C SER A 3 2.24 -6.96 0.54
N LYS A 4 1.73 -5.93 -0.15
CA LYS A 4 1.99 -4.51 0.14
C LYS A 4 0.83 -3.81 0.88
N VAL A 5 -0.33 -4.44 0.95
CA VAL A 5 -1.54 -3.95 1.63
C VAL A 5 -1.89 -4.92 2.75
N LEU A 6 -2.21 -4.40 3.92
CA LEU A 6 -2.71 -5.16 5.07
C LEU A 6 -4.04 -4.55 5.52
N VAL A 7 -5.06 -5.38 5.66
CA VAL A 7 -6.36 -4.98 6.21
C VAL A 7 -6.48 -5.58 7.60
N ARG A 8 -6.69 -4.73 8.61
CA ARG A 8 -7.14 -5.12 9.96
C ARG A 8 -8.57 -4.62 10.14
N ILE A 9 -9.34 -5.26 11.03
CA ILE A 9 -10.77 -5.01 11.28
C ILE A 9 -11.11 -3.50 11.34
N ASP A 10 -10.24 -2.69 11.94
CA ASP A 10 -10.46 -1.24 12.09
C ASP A 10 -9.49 -0.34 11.30
N ARG A 11 -8.49 -0.89 10.59
CA ARG A 11 -7.42 -0.08 9.99
C ARG A 11 -6.93 -0.65 8.66
N LEU A 12 -6.90 0.21 7.65
CA LEU A 12 -6.25 -0.07 6.37
C LEU A 12 -4.82 0.46 6.40
N LEU A 13 -3.84 -0.45 6.31
CA LEU A 13 -2.42 -0.11 6.33
C LEU A 13 -1.78 -0.47 4.99
N VAL A 14 -1.14 0.50 4.36
CA VAL A 14 -0.40 0.31 3.11
C VAL A 14 1.09 0.54 3.33
N LYS A 15 1.93 -0.21 2.60
CA LYS A 15 3.37 0.04 2.69
C LYS A 15 3.69 1.44 2.16
N PRO A 16 4.70 2.14 2.73
CA PRO A 16 5.19 3.40 2.20
C PRO A 16 5.90 3.13 0.87
N VAL A 17 5.13 3.16 -0.19
CA VAL A 17 5.54 3.06 -1.59
C VAL A 17 5.63 4.50 -2.12
N PRO A 18 6.57 4.84 -3.02
CA PRO A 18 6.74 6.21 -3.47
C PRO A 18 5.45 6.88 -3.94
N VAL A 19 4.57 6.15 -4.64
CA VAL A 19 3.25 6.68 -5.00
C VAL A 19 2.37 6.93 -3.79
N ALA A 20 2.27 5.99 -2.84
CA ALA A 20 1.45 6.17 -1.63
C ALA A 20 1.92 7.37 -0.79
N VAL A 21 3.23 7.59 -0.68
CA VAL A 21 3.81 8.75 0.02
C VAL A 21 3.52 10.06 -0.72
N LYS A 22 3.45 10.05 -2.05
CA LYS A 22 3.09 11.24 -2.84
C LYS A 22 1.61 11.57 -2.76
N MET A 23 0.75 10.55 -2.75
CA MET A 23 -0.70 10.72 -2.64
C MET A 23 -1.12 11.13 -1.22
N MET A 24 -0.38 10.66 -0.21
CA MET A 24 -0.66 10.93 1.20
C MET A 24 0.62 11.35 1.95
N PRO A 25 1.14 12.55 1.70
CA PRO A 25 2.37 13.02 2.34
C PRO A 25 2.21 13.23 3.86
N ASP A 26 0.99 13.59 4.29
CA ASP A 26 0.66 13.90 5.68
C ASP A 26 0.02 12.71 6.42
N ALA A 27 -0.08 11.53 5.81
CA ALA A 27 -0.70 10.38 6.46
C ALA A 27 0.15 9.82 7.59
N GLU A 28 -0.53 9.38 8.65
CA GLU A 28 0.13 8.81 9.82
C GLU A 28 0.84 7.49 9.48
N MET A 29 2.02 7.30 10.08
CA MET A 29 2.81 6.10 9.89
C MET A 29 2.81 5.26 11.16
N GLU A 30 2.03 4.17 11.16
CA GLU A 30 1.93 3.25 12.27
C GLU A 30 2.64 1.92 12.00
N PRO A 31 3.31 1.34 13.00
CA PRO A 31 3.84 -0.02 12.88
C PRO A 31 2.72 -1.05 13.09
N LEU A 32 2.80 -2.20 12.39
CA LEU A 32 1.84 -3.31 12.57
C LEU A 32 1.77 -3.83 14.02
N TYR A 33 2.90 -3.80 14.70
CA TYR A 33 3.12 -4.18 16.10
C TYR A 33 4.41 -3.50 16.56
N ASP A 34 4.69 -3.49 17.86
CA ASP A 34 5.89 -2.85 18.40
C ASP A 34 7.18 -3.43 17.77
N GLY A 35 8.03 -2.57 17.20
CA GLY A 35 9.22 -2.96 16.43
C GLY A 35 8.98 -3.38 14.97
N ALA A 36 7.73 -3.39 14.49
CA ALA A 36 7.43 -3.66 13.09
C ALA A 36 7.79 -2.49 12.17
N LYS A 37 7.87 -2.79 10.87
CA LYS A 37 8.04 -1.75 9.86
C LYS A 37 6.82 -0.81 9.86
N LYS A 38 7.08 0.50 9.90
CA LYS A 38 6.06 1.53 9.78
C LYS A 38 5.34 1.43 8.43
N MET A 39 4.02 1.49 8.47
CA MET A 39 3.10 1.48 7.33
C MET A 39 2.22 2.72 7.38
N ILE A 40 1.81 3.20 6.20
CA ILE A 40 0.93 4.36 6.07
C ILE A 40 -0.48 3.91 6.46
N LEU A 41 -1.08 4.60 7.41
CA LEU A 41 -2.48 4.46 7.79
C LEU A 41 -3.32 5.22 6.77
N VAL A 42 -4.28 4.52 6.16
CA VAL A 42 -5.26 5.14 5.26
C VAL A 42 -6.50 5.46 6.08
N ASP A 43 -6.68 6.75 6.40
CA ASP A 43 -7.84 7.25 7.14
C ASP A 43 -9.08 7.41 6.24
N ASP A 44 -8.86 7.78 4.97
CA ASP A 44 -9.88 7.96 3.93
C ASP A 44 -10.41 6.63 3.34
N VAL A 45 -10.92 5.73 4.19
CA VAL A 45 -11.47 4.44 3.75
C VAL A 45 -12.85 4.55 3.07
N ASP A 46 -13.55 5.66 3.26
CA ASP A 46 -14.85 5.93 2.61
C ASP A 46 -14.70 6.34 1.14
N ASN A 47 -13.53 6.87 0.75
CA ASN A 47 -13.28 7.34 -0.60
C ASN A 47 -12.88 6.20 -1.55
N ARG A 48 -13.88 5.52 -2.09
CA ARG A 48 -13.68 4.39 -3.02
C ARG A 48 -12.87 4.75 -4.27
N GLN A 49 -13.05 5.97 -4.80
CA GLN A 49 -12.33 6.44 -5.99
C GLN A 49 -10.83 6.52 -5.71
N PHE A 50 -10.48 7.13 -4.58
CA PHE A 50 -9.12 7.26 -4.11
C PHE A 50 -8.47 5.90 -3.80
N LEU A 51 -9.20 5.00 -3.13
CA LEU A 51 -8.71 3.66 -2.82
C LEU A 51 -8.39 2.85 -4.08
N CYS A 52 -9.22 2.95 -5.12
CA CYS A 52 -8.93 2.32 -6.41
C CYS A 52 -7.63 2.87 -7.00
N GLU A 53 -7.52 4.19 -7.12
CA GLU A 53 -6.36 4.85 -7.73
C GLU A 53 -5.05 4.56 -6.97
N LEU A 54 -5.11 4.53 -5.64
CA LEU A 54 -4.01 4.16 -4.77
C LEU A 54 -3.54 2.74 -5.05
N VAL A 55 -4.46 1.77 -5.09
CA VAL A 55 -4.13 0.35 -5.31
C VAL A 55 -3.61 0.13 -6.72
N GLU A 56 -4.23 0.72 -7.74
CA GLU A 56 -3.79 0.64 -9.14
C GLU A 56 -2.38 1.20 -9.31
N SER A 57 -2.11 2.37 -8.73
CA SER A 57 -0.80 2.99 -8.84
C SER A 57 0.27 2.22 -8.06
N MET A 58 -0.07 1.67 -6.90
CA MET A 58 0.82 0.78 -6.16
C MET A 58 1.11 -0.53 -6.92
N TRP A 59 0.17 -0.99 -7.73
CA TRP A 59 0.30 -2.17 -8.58
C TRP A 59 1.22 -1.92 -9.77
N GLU A 60 1.08 -0.78 -10.45
CA GLU A 60 1.97 -0.37 -11.55
C GLU A 60 3.43 -0.20 -11.09
N GLU A 61 3.66 0.26 -9.85
CA GLU A 61 5.01 0.33 -9.25
C GLU A 61 5.56 -1.04 -8.83
N LEU A 62 4.84 -2.15 -9.04
CA LEU A 62 5.43 -3.47 -8.86
C LEU A 62 6.39 -3.76 -10.03
N PRO A 63 7.57 -4.33 -9.75
CA PRO A 63 8.41 -4.83 -10.84
C PRO A 63 7.58 -5.82 -11.65
N LYS A 64 7.33 -5.50 -12.93
CA LYS A 64 6.58 -6.36 -13.85
C LYS A 64 7.15 -7.77 -13.71
N LYS A 65 6.28 -8.68 -13.27
CA LYS A 65 6.62 -10.07 -13.03
C LYS A 65 7.29 -10.57 -14.31
N LYS A 66 8.60 -10.89 -14.24
CA LYS A 66 9.31 -11.42 -15.40
C LYS A 66 8.48 -12.56 -15.96
N GLU A 67 8.03 -12.42 -17.20
CA GLU A 67 7.39 -13.50 -17.93
C GLU A 67 8.38 -14.65 -17.90
N LYS A 68 7.97 -15.77 -17.28
CA LYS A 68 8.75 -16.99 -17.38
C LYS A 68 8.54 -17.45 -18.81
N ASN A 69 9.50 -17.14 -19.68
CA ASN A 69 9.59 -17.80 -20.97
C ASN A 69 9.77 -19.30 -20.67
N CYS A 70 8.69 -20.07 -20.83
CA CYS A 70 8.77 -21.51 -20.94
C CYS A 70 9.37 -21.77 -22.32
N THR A 71 10.66 -22.06 -22.37
CA THR A 71 11.31 -22.75 -23.48
C THR A 71 11.19 -24.24 -23.25
#